data_AF-A0A7Z9IE66-F1
#
_entry.id   AF-A0A7Z9IE66-F1
#
_cell.length_a   1.000
_cell.length_b   1.000
_cell.length_c   1.000
_cell.angle_alpha   90.00
_cell.angle_beta   90.00
_cell.angle_gamma   90.00
#
_symmetry.space_group_name_H-M   'P 1'
#
loop_
_entity.id
_entity.type
_entity.pdbx_description
1 polymer ?
#
loop_
_entity_poly.entity_id
_entity_poly.type
_entity_poly.pdbx_seq_one_letter_code
_entity_poly.pdbx_strand_id
1 'polypeptide(L)'
;MGIWGPIVDVGAGVTDVIYPCFMPEWLTTDRTSRMVVLGFGEVTDPQGQVRYVGVAADARITMILEGALLKVAPLRVELDARPGQVVELPVKIVRSSKLQTAVTIDLELDDELAALLEYEPLKLDVNQTEAVLKVRCSNSPLLRGLIPFTVRATTLQFEKWPVKSVQDYDVFFGTN
;
A
#
# COMPACT_ATOMS: atom_id res chain seq x y z
N MET A 1 12.21 7.95 -6.15
CA MET A 1 12.20 6.48 -6.42
C MET A 1 11.27 6.20 -7.60
N GLY A 2 11.72 5.54 -8.67
CA GLY A 2 10.95 5.37 -9.92
C GLY A 2 9.95 4.21 -9.93
N ILE A 3 9.55 3.75 -11.13
CA ILE A 3 8.78 2.51 -11.32
C ILE A 3 9.67 1.33 -10.89
N TRP A 4 9.15 0.40 -10.09
CA TRP A 4 9.88 -0.80 -9.69
C TRP A 4 8.93 -1.97 -9.39
N GLY A 5 9.48 -3.17 -9.29
CA GLY A 5 8.79 -4.37 -8.84
C GLY A 5 9.76 -5.29 -8.08
N PRO A 6 9.26 -6.19 -7.22
CA PRO A 6 10.11 -7.10 -6.46
C PRO A 6 10.63 -8.25 -7.32
N ILE A 7 11.54 -9.05 -6.74
CA ILE A 7 11.83 -10.40 -7.23
C ILE A 7 10.66 -11.29 -6.80
N VAL A 8 10.14 -12.08 -7.74
CA VAL A 8 9.04 -13.02 -7.48
C VAL A 8 9.55 -14.42 -7.80
N ASP A 9 9.59 -15.28 -6.79
CA ASP A 9 9.96 -16.68 -6.97
C ASP A 9 8.83 -17.43 -7.66
N VAL A 10 9.17 -18.15 -8.74
CA VAL A 10 8.22 -18.92 -9.53
C VAL A 10 8.58 -20.40 -9.40
N GLY A 11 7.64 -21.19 -8.88
CA GLY A 11 7.80 -22.63 -8.72
C GLY A 11 7.90 -23.36 -10.07
N ALA A 12 8.52 -24.54 -10.06
CA ALA A 12 8.61 -25.39 -11.24
C ALA A 12 7.21 -25.75 -11.78
N GLY A 13 7.00 -25.59 -13.09
CA GLY A 13 5.74 -25.90 -13.76
C GLY A 13 4.64 -24.84 -13.63
N VAL A 14 4.89 -23.72 -12.92
CA VAL A 14 3.94 -22.59 -12.87
C VAL A 14 3.98 -21.83 -14.20
N THR A 15 2.81 -21.66 -14.82
CA THR A 15 2.66 -20.96 -16.11
C THR A 15 2.27 -19.49 -15.97
N ASP A 16 1.71 -19.11 -14.83
CA ASP A 16 1.15 -17.79 -14.59
C ASP A 16 1.56 -17.26 -13.21
N VAL A 17 1.95 -15.99 -13.16
CA VAL A 17 2.33 -15.32 -11.91
C VAL A 17 1.81 -13.88 -11.90
N ILE A 18 1.41 -13.41 -10.72
CA ILE A 18 1.06 -12.00 -10.52
C ILE A 18 2.35 -11.26 -10.19
N TYR A 19 2.77 -10.37 -11.09
CA TYR A 19 3.94 -9.51 -10.88
C TYR A 19 3.51 -8.11 -10.40
N PRO A 20 3.71 -7.75 -9.11
CA PRO A 20 3.29 -6.45 -8.61
C PRO A 20 4.21 -5.35 -9.14
N CYS A 21 3.61 -4.28 -9.65
CA CYS A 21 4.33 -3.10 -10.14
C CYS A 21 4.00 -1.90 -9.25
N PHE A 22 5.02 -1.30 -8.63
CA PHE A 22 4.89 -0.02 -7.96
C PHE A 22 5.08 1.12 -8.95
N MET A 23 4.13 2.05 -8.96
CA MET A 23 4.15 3.24 -9.82
C MET A 23 4.02 4.49 -8.94
N PRO A 24 5.04 5.35 -8.87
CA PRO A 24 4.95 6.58 -8.08
C PRO A 24 3.89 7.54 -8.64
N GLU A 25 3.20 8.26 -7.74
CA GLU A 25 2.12 9.19 -8.08
C GLU A 25 2.55 10.37 -8.97
N TRP A 26 3.84 10.72 -8.95
CA TRP A 26 4.39 11.82 -9.74
C TRP A 26 4.77 11.44 -11.17
N LEU A 27 4.48 10.21 -11.61
CA LEU A 27 4.73 9.83 -12.99
C LEU A 27 3.84 10.62 -13.95
N THR A 28 4.44 11.07 -15.04
CA THR A 28 3.73 11.80 -16.08
C THR A 28 2.75 10.88 -16.81
N THR A 29 1.51 11.36 -16.99
CA THR A 29 0.41 10.63 -17.64
C THR A 29 0.41 10.79 -19.16
N ASP A 30 1.25 11.68 -19.68
CA ASP A 30 1.37 12.02 -21.10
C ASP A 30 2.33 11.11 -21.88
N ARG A 31 2.92 10.09 -21.23
CA ARG A 31 3.87 9.18 -21.87
C ARG A 31 3.56 7.72 -21.60
N THR A 32 3.85 6.87 -22.59
CA THR A 32 3.86 5.42 -22.43
C THR A 32 5.16 4.99 -21.76
N SER A 33 5.06 4.33 -20.62
CA SER A 33 6.21 3.74 -19.91
C SER A 33 6.25 2.23 -20.12
N ARG A 34 7.46 1.64 -20.08
CA ARG A 34 7.68 0.21 -20.29
C ARG A 34 8.65 -0.33 -19.25
N MET A 35 8.31 -1.48 -18.68
CA MET A 35 9.18 -2.25 -17.82
C MET A 35 9.44 -3.62 -18.46
N VAL A 36 10.71 -4.02 -18.49
CA VAL A 36 11.11 -5.36 -18.92
C VAL A 36 11.21 -6.21 -17.66
N VAL A 37 10.42 -7.28 -17.60
CA VAL A 37 10.53 -8.29 -16.54
C VAL A 37 11.41 -9.40 -17.08
N LEU A 38 12.47 -9.73 -16.35
CA LEU A 38 13.42 -10.77 -16.73
C LEU A 38 13.17 -12.00 -15.87
N GLY A 39 12.97 -13.14 -16.50
CA GLY A 39 12.96 -14.44 -15.85
C GLY A 39 14.36 -15.06 -15.87
N PHE A 40 14.81 -15.54 -14.73
CA PHE A 40 16.06 -16.30 -14.59
C PHE A 40 15.79 -17.62 -13.88
N GLY A 41 16.43 -18.69 -14.34
CA GLY A 41 16.47 -19.98 -13.66
C GLY A 41 17.83 -20.19 -13.00
N GLU A 42 17.85 -20.85 -11.85
CA GLU A 42 19.08 -21.29 -11.20
C GLU A 42 19.51 -22.66 -11.76
N VAL A 43 20.78 -22.77 -12.15
CA VAL A 43 21.39 -24.00 -12.66
C VAL A 43 22.73 -24.21 -11.97
N THR A 44 22.95 -25.40 -11.42
CA THR A 44 24.25 -25.78 -10.85
C THR A 44 25.22 -26.12 -11.98
N ASP A 45 26.38 -25.47 -12.00
CA ASP A 45 27.45 -25.80 -12.93
C ASP A 45 28.18 -27.11 -12.53
N PRO A 46 29.03 -27.67 -13.42
CA PRO A 46 29.76 -28.91 -13.11
C PRO A 46 30.69 -28.81 -11.89
N GLN A 47 31.02 -27.60 -11.43
CA GLN A 47 31.83 -27.33 -10.24
C GLN A 47 30.97 -27.18 -8.97
N GLY A 48 29.65 -27.31 -9.08
CA GLY A 48 28.72 -27.19 -7.97
C GLY A 48 28.28 -25.76 -7.65
N GLN A 49 28.63 -24.76 -8.47
CA GLN A 49 28.24 -23.36 -8.23
C GLN A 49 26.90 -23.04 -8.90
N VAL A 50 26.05 -22.28 -8.21
CA VAL A 50 24.78 -21.80 -8.77
C VAL A 50 25.05 -20.71 -9.80
N ARG A 51 24.47 -20.86 -10.98
CA ARG A 51 24.47 -19.89 -12.08
C ARG A 51 23.04 -19.49 -12.41
N TYR A 52 22.87 -18.23 -12.82
CA TYR A 52 21.58 -17.71 -13.26
C TYR A 52 21.52 -17.73 -14.79
N VAL A 53 20.60 -18.50 -15.34
CA VAL A 53 20.35 -18.59 -16.78
C VAL A 53 19.08 -17.81 -17.09
N GLY A 54 19.23 -16.69 -17.79
CA GLY A 54 18.11 -15.89 -18.26
C GLY A 54 17.67 -16.29 -19.66
N VAL A 55 16.38 -16.19 -19.94
CA VAL A 55 15.88 -16.15 -21.31
C VAL A 55 15.77 -14.68 -21.74
N ALA A 56 16.06 -14.38 -23.01
CA ALA A 56 15.88 -13.04 -23.54
C ALA A 56 14.41 -12.61 -23.37
N ALA A 57 14.16 -11.53 -22.64
CA ALA A 57 12.80 -11.04 -22.45
C ALA A 57 12.27 -10.36 -23.71
N ASP A 58 11.22 -10.95 -24.29
CA ASP A 58 10.41 -10.36 -25.34
C ASP A 58 9.14 -9.68 -24.79
N ALA A 59 8.69 -10.11 -23.60
CA ALA A 59 7.55 -9.54 -22.90
C ALA A 59 7.90 -8.22 -22.17
N ARG A 60 7.07 -7.20 -22.35
CA ARG A 60 7.18 -5.90 -21.69
C ARG A 60 5.86 -5.53 -21.05
N ILE A 61 5.91 -5.14 -19.78
CA ILE A 61 4.77 -4.48 -19.14
C ILE A 61 4.72 -3.06 -19.70
N THR A 62 3.78 -2.83 -20.61
CA THR A 62 3.54 -1.51 -21.23
C THR A 62 2.39 -0.84 -20.51
N MET A 63 2.60 0.40 -20.08
CA MET A 63 1.66 1.12 -19.25
C MET A 63 1.38 2.49 -19.84
N ILE A 64 0.10 2.83 -19.93
CA ILE A 64 -0.38 4.20 -20.11
C ILE A 64 -0.91 4.62 -18.76
N LEU A 65 -0.29 5.66 -18.20
CA LEU A 65 -0.58 6.09 -16.84
C LEU A 65 -1.77 7.03 -16.86
N GLU A 66 -2.74 6.76 -16.01
CA GLU A 66 -3.83 7.66 -15.69
C GLU A 66 -3.66 8.10 -14.23
N GLY A 67 -4.41 9.13 -13.81
CA GLY A 67 -4.46 9.53 -12.41
C GLY A 67 -4.86 8.36 -11.49
N ALA A 68 -4.42 8.39 -10.24
CA ALA A 68 -4.69 7.33 -9.27
C ALA A 68 -6.19 6.98 -9.17
N LEU A 69 -6.51 5.68 -9.13
CA LEU A 69 -7.88 5.20 -8.98
C LEU A 69 -8.48 5.55 -7.62
N LEU A 70 -7.65 5.48 -6.57
CA LEU A 70 -8.00 5.74 -5.19
C LEU A 70 -6.85 6.49 -4.52
N LYS A 71 -7.18 7.51 -3.73
CA LYS A 71 -6.20 8.22 -2.91
C LYS A 71 -6.77 8.51 -1.52
N VAL A 72 -6.00 8.14 -0.50
CA VAL A 72 -6.14 8.64 0.87
C VAL A 72 -5.49 10.03 0.90
N ALA A 73 -6.31 11.07 1.01
CA ALA A 73 -5.87 12.44 1.18
C ALA A 73 -6.06 12.83 2.66
N PRO A 74 -4.99 13.05 3.43
CA PRO A 74 -5.12 13.47 4.82
C PRO A 74 -5.60 14.92 4.87
N LEU A 75 -6.58 15.21 5.72
CA LEU A 75 -6.98 16.59 6.02
C LEU A 75 -5.96 17.26 6.96
N ARG A 76 -5.29 16.45 7.80
CA ARG A 76 -4.23 16.83 8.71
C ARG A 76 -3.32 15.61 8.89
N VAL A 77 -2.00 15.79 8.74
CA VAL A 77 -1.01 14.71 8.83
C VAL A 77 -0.36 14.61 10.21
N GLU A 78 -0.19 15.73 10.91
CA GLU A 78 0.39 15.78 12.25
C GLU A 78 -0.71 15.88 13.31
N LEU A 79 -0.76 14.92 14.24
CA LEU A 79 -1.78 14.81 15.28
C LEU A 79 -1.15 14.75 16.66
N ASP A 80 -1.76 15.43 17.62
CA ASP A 80 -1.38 15.36 19.03
C ASP A 80 -2.32 14.43 19.79
N ALA A 81 -1.74 13.49 20.52
CA ALA A 81 -2.46 12.49 21.29
C ALA A 81 -1.85 12.30 22.68
N ARG A 82 -2.57 11.57 23.53
CA ARG A 82 -2.05 11.08 24.81
C ARG A 82 -2.26 9.57 24.89
N PRO A 83 -1.29 8.80 25.45
CA PRO A 83 -1.50 7.39 25.70
C PRO A 83 -2.78 7.15 26.50
N GLY A 84 -3.54 6.12 26.15
CA GLY A 84 -4.85 5.83 26.75
C GLY A 84 -6.04 6.57 26.15
N GLN A 85 -5.84 7.52 25.23
CA GLN A 85 -6.93 8.26 24.56
C GLN A 85 -7.30 7.66 23.20
N VAL A 86 -8.43 8.13 22.68
CA VAL A 86 -8.83 7.87 21.30
C VAL A 86 -8.22 8.94 20.40
N VAL A 87 -7.49 8.49 19.37
CA VAL A 87 -6.99 9.33 18.30
C VAL A 87 -7.99 9.32 17.16
N GLU A 88 -8.32 10.51 16.66
CA GLU A 88 -9.20 10.68 15.51
C GLU A 88 -8.35 10.96 14.27
N LEU A 89 -8.38 10.05 13.30
CA LEU A 89 -7.67 10.16 12.04
C LEU A 89 -8.65 10.64 10.95
N PRO A 90 -8.67 11.95 10.61
CA PRO A 90 -9.55 12.45 9.56
C PRO A 90 -9.03 12.04 8.19
N VAL A 91 -9.86 11.31 7.43
CA VAL A 91 -9.52 10.77 6.13
C VAL A 91 -10.44 11.35 5.06
N LYS A 92 -9.85 11.83 3.97
CA LYS A 92 -10.57 12.14 2.73
C LYS A 92 -10.20 11.13 1.66
N ILE A 93 -11.20 10.52 1.05
CA ILE A 93 -11.06 9.60 -0.06
C ILE A 93 -11.34 10.34 -1.37
N VAL A 94 -10.35 10.35 -2.25
CA VAL A 94 -10.49 10.80 -3.63
C VAL A 94 -10.52 9.58 -4.54
N ARG A 95 -11.54 9.50 -5.40
CA ARG A 95 -11.76 8.37 -6.32
C ARG A 95 -11.74 8.85 -7.76
N SER A 96 -11.21 8.02 -8.64
CA SER A 96 -11.44 8.16 -10.07
C SER A 96 -12.92 7.89 -10.39
N SER A 97 -13.44 8.53 -11.44
CA SER A 97 -14.78 8.23 -11.96
C SER A 97 -14.93 6.76 -12.39
N LYS A 98 -13.81 6.08 -12.67
CA LYS A 98 -13.73 4.65 -13.01
C LYS A 98 -13.75 3.71 -11.80
N LEU A 99 -13.82 4.22 -10.57
CA LEU A 99 -13.83 3.45 -9.33
C LEU A 99 -15.08 3.74 -8.49
N GLN A 100 -16.21 3.15 -8.91
CA GLN A 100 -17.52 3.31 -8.27
C GLN A 100 -17.82 2.14 -7.31
N THR A 101 -16.90 1.87 -6.39
CA THR A 101 -17.01 0.77 -5.42
C THR A 101 -16.89 1.31 -3.99
N ALA A 102 -17.47 0.57 -3.03
CA ALA A 102 -17.24 0.85 -1.62
C ALA A 102 -15.76 0.61 -1.26
N VAL A 103 -15.24 1.43 -0.35
CA VAL A 103 -13.85 1.42 0.09
C VAL A 103 -13.80 1.07 1.57
N THR A 104 -12.90 0.15 1.94
CA THR A 104 -12.59 -0.14 3.33
C THR A 104 -11.38 0.67 3.76
N ILE A 105 -11.45 1.33 4.91
CA ILE A 105 -10.37 2.11 5.53
C ILE A 105 -9.97 1.41 6.83
N ASP A 106 -8.68 1.09 6.95
CA ASP A 106 -8.08 0.46 8.12
C ASP A 106 -6.66 0.99 8.36
N LEU A 107 -5.91 0.34 9.26
CA LEU A 107 -4.51 0.65 9.53
C LEU A 107 -3.61 -0.50 9.07
N GLU A 108 -2.46 -0.14 8.51
CA GLU A 108 -1.34 -1.04 8.29
C GLU A 108 -0.37 -0.89 9.46
N LEU A 109 -0.29 -1.93 10.29
CA LEU A 109 0.44 -1.92 11.56
C LEU A 109 1.37 -3.13 11.60
N ASP A 110 2.51 -2.99 12.27
CA ASP A 110 3.28 -4.13 12.73
C ASP A 110 2.65 -4.77 13.98
N ASP A 111 3.14 -5.95 14.36
CA ASP A 111 2.57 -6.73 15.47
C ASP A 111 2.67 -6.00 16.82
N GLU A 112 3.72 -5.22 17.04
CA GLU A 112 3.93 -4.47 18.29
C GLU A 112 2.91 -3.35 18.44
N LEU A 113 2.69 -2.56 17.38
CA LEU A 113 1.73 -1.47 17.38
C LEU A 113 0.29 -1.99 17.35
N ALA A 114 0.02 -3.07 16.62
CA ALA A 114 -1.29 -3.71 16.59
C ALA A 114 -1.76 -4.18 17.99
N ALA A 115 -0.84 -4.63 18.85
CA ALA A 115 -1.16 -5.04 20.22
C ALA A 115 -1.54 -3.84 21.14
N LEU A 116 -1.22 -2.62 20.75
CA LEU A 116 -1.42 -1.41 21.55
C LEU A 116 -2.64 -0.58 21.11
N LEU A 117 -3.27 -0.94 19.99
CA LEU A 117 -4.33 -0.17 19.34
C LEU A 117 -5.59 -1.03 19.17
N GLU A 118 -6.75 -0.42 19.38
CA GLU A 118 -8.06 -1.02 19.12
C GLU A 118 -8.87 -0.06 18.23
N TYR A 119 -9.39 -0.57 17.11
CA TYR A 119 -10.21 0.21 16.18
C TYR A 119 -11.11 -0.71 15.36
N GLU A 120 -12.16 -0.11 14.78
CA GLU A 120 -13.02 -0.78 13.80
C GLU A 120 -12.73 -0.22 12.40
N PRO A 121 -12.42 -1.08 11.40
CA PRO A 121 -12.32 -0.64 10.02
C PRO A 121 -13.60 0.03 9.55
N LEU A 122 -13.45 1.13 8.80
CA LEU A 122 -14.57 1.87 8.25
C LEU A 122 -14.87 1.42 6.84
N LYS A 123 -16.16 1.33 6.50
CA LYS A 123 -16.60 1.14 5.11
C LYS A 123 -17.27 2.42 4.63
N LEU A 124 -16.75 2.98 3.54
CA LEU A 124 -17.32 4.15 2.88
C LEU A 124 -17.95 3.72 1.56
N ASP A 125 -19.24 4.01 1.41
CA ASP A 125 -19.94 3.84 0.15
C ASP A 125 -19.45 4.86 -0.89
N VAL A 126 -19.81 4.63 -2.15
CA VAL A 126 -19.35 5.39 -3.33
C VAL A 126 -19.51 6.91 -3.15
N ASN A 127 -20.61 7.33 -2.52
CA ASN A 127 -20.96 8.74 -2.33
C ASN A 127 -20.30 9.39 -1.09
N GLN A 128 -19.62 8.60 -0.25
CA GLN A 128 -18.98 9.07 0.97
C GLN A 128 -17.49 9.30 0.70
N THR A 129 -17.04 10.54 0.84
CA THR A 129 -15.64 10.93 0.56
C THR A 129 -14.85 11.29 1.80
N GLU A 130 -15.49 11.42 2.96
CA GLU A 130 -14.84 11.83 4.20
C GLU A 130 -15.31 10.94 5.35
N ALA A 131 -14.39 10.59 6.23
CA ALA A 131 -14.66 9.84 7.44
C ALA A 131 -13.58 10.10 8.50
N VAL A 132 -13.86 9.69 9.74
CA VAL A 132 -12.91 9.78 10.85
C VAL A 132 -12.70 8.39 11.42
N LEU A 133 -11.51 7.83 11.22
CA LEU A 133 -11.12 6.56 11.81
C LEU A 133 -10.72 6.80 13.26
N LYS A 134 -11.46 6.17 14.19
CA LYS A 134 -11.24 6.31 15.64
C LYS A 134 -10.39 5.15 16.14
N VAL A 135 -9.24 5.49 16.72
CA VAL A 135 -8.27 4.51 17.18
C VAL A 135 -8.07 4.67 18.68
N ARG A 136 -8.55 3.71 19.46
CA ARG A 136 -8.33 3.66 20.90
C ARG A 136 -6.91 3.18 21.14
N CYS A 137 -6.12 4.00 21.82
CA CYS A 137 -4.73 3.68 22.15
C CYS A 137 -4.65 3.20 23.60
N SER A 138 -3.86 2.16 23.85
CA SER A 138 -3.53 1.73 25.21
C SER A 138 -2.71 2.79 25.96
N ASN A 139 -2.74 2.76 27.29
CA ASN A 139 -1.86 3.60 28.11
C ASN A 139 -0.50 2.92 28.28
N SER A 140 0.29 2.87 27.21
CA SER A 140 1.60 2.21 27.18
C SER A 140 2.73 3.22 27.00
N PRO A 141 3.87 3.07 27.70
CA PRO A 141 5.05 3.90 27.48
C PRO A 141 5.67 3.70 26.08
N LEU A 142 5.32 2.63 25.37
CA LEU A 142 5.75 2.38 23.99
C LEU A 142 5.12 3.36 23.00
N LEU A 143 3.96 3.93 23.33
CA LEU A 143 3.31 4.98 22.55
C LEU A 143 3.80 6.36 23.01
N ARG A 144 5.09 6.59 23.23
CA ARG A 144 5.61 7.92 23.60
C ARG A 144 6.43 8.50 22.46
N GLY A 145 6.21 9.78 22.18
CA GLY A 145 6.88 10.48 21.08
C GLY A 145 6.10 10.31 19.77
N LEU A 146 6.83 10.43 18.66
CA LEU A 146 6.26 10.40 17.32
C LEU A 146 6.06 8.95 16.86
N ILE A 147 4.81 8.54 16.64
CA ILE A 147 4.45 7.20 16.16
C ILE A 147 3.72 7.35 14.82
N PRO A 148 4.23 6.75 13.73
CA PRO A 148 3.57 6.80 12.43
C PRO A 148 2.38 5.82 12.41
N PHE A 149 1.20 6.33 12.03
CA PHE A 149 0.01 5.52 11.77
C PHE A 149 -0.23 5.49 10.26
N THR A 150 0.00 4.34 9.62
CA THR A 150 -0.25 4.16 8.19
C THR A 150 -1.72 3.84 7.96
N VAL A 151 -2.50 4.84 7.55
CA VAL A 151 -3.89 4.64 7.12
C VAL A 151 -3.90 4.03 5.74
N ARG A 152 -4.69 2.96 5.59
CA ARG A 152 -4.84 2.23 4.34
C ARG A 152 -6.29 2.26 3.87
N ALA A 153 -6.48 2.48 2.58
CA ALA A 153 -7.76 2.33 1.90
C ALA A 153 -7.66 1.25 0.82
N THR A 154 -8.61 0.31 0.81
CA THR A 154 -8.64 -0.81 -0.13
C THR A 154 -10.02 -1.01 -0.77
N THR A 155 -10.02 -1.50 -2.01
CA THR A 155 -11.21 -1.98 -2.72
C THR A 155 -10.80 -2.89 -3.88
N LEU A 156 -11.78 -3.42 -4.62
CA LEU A 156 -11.57 -4.20 -5.84
C LEU A 156 -12.19 -3.48 -7.03
N GLN A 157 -11.38 -3.14 -8.04
CA GLN A 157 -11.90 -2.69 -9.32
C GLN A 157 -12.43 -3.90 -10.11
N PHE A 158 -13.65 -3.78 -10.64
CA PHE A 158 -14.35 -4.86 -11.36
C PHE A 158 -14.39 -6.18 -10.54
N GLU A 159 -14.48 -6.07 -9.21
CA GLU A 159 -14.50 -7.22 -8.27
C GLU A 159 -13.28 -8.15 -8.36
N LYS A 160 -12.24 -7.74 -9.08
CA LYS A 160 -11.10 -8.60 -9.42
C LYS A 160 -9.75 -7.97 -9.07
N TRP A 161 -9.56 -6.70 -9.41
CA TRP A 161 -8.24 -6.08 -9.34
C TRP A 161 -8.08 -5.28 -8.06
N PRO A 162 -7.09 -5.59 -7.21
CA PRO A 162 -6.90 -4.85 -5.97
C PRO A 162 -6.48 -3.41 -6.24
N VAL A 163 -7.16 -2.49 -5.56
CA VAL A 163 -6.79 -1.08 -5.52
C VAL A 163 -6.49 -0.74 -4.06
N LYS A 164 -5.29 -0.22 -3.81
CA LYS A 164 -4.78 0.16 -2.49
C LYS A 164 -4.22 1.57 -2.55
N SER A 165 -4.49 2.36 -1.52
CA SER A 165 -3.80 3.63 -1.25
C SER A 165 -3.44 3.67 0.23
N VAL A 166 -2.28 4.21 0.55
CA VAL A 166 -1.78 4.35 1.93
C VAL A 166 -1.31 5.77 2.17
N GLN A 167 -1.45 6.23 3.41
CA GLN A 167 -0.99 7.53 3.85
C GLN A 167 -0.55 7.44 5.32
N ASP A 168 0.65 7.93 5.60
CA ASP A 168 1.16 8.03 6.97
C ASP A 168 0.63 9.29 7.66
N TYR A 169 0.25 9.12 8.92
CA TYR A 169 -0.10 10.16 9.87
C TYR A 169 0.93 10.14 10.98
N ASP A 170 1.52 11.29 11.28
CA ASP A 170 2.48 11.47 12.34
C ASP A 170 1.73 11.79 13.64
N VAL A 171 1.60 10.80 14.52
CA VAL A 171 0.88 10.95 15.79
C VAL A 171 1.89 11.16 16.92
N PHE A 172 1.96 12.37 17.45
CA PHE A 172 2.79 12.70 18.60
C PHE A 172 2.04 12.42 19.90
N PHE A 173 2.53 11.45 20.67
CA PHE A 173 2.03 11.13 21.99
C PHE A 173 2.86 11.81 23.06
N GLY A 174 2.28 12.84 23.67
CA GLY A 174 2.89 13.56 24.79
C GLY A 174 2.90 12.77 26.10
N THR A 175 3.83 13.09 27.00
CA THR A 175 3.76 12.68 28.40
C THR A 175 2.72 13.54 29.14
N ASN A 176 1.87 12.90 29.94
CA ASN A 176 1.11 13.61 30.99
C ASN A 176 2.08 14.24 32.00
#